data_AF-A0A352X8A8-F1
#
_entry.id   AF-A0A352X8A8-F1
#
_cell.length_a   1.000
_cell.length_b   1.000
_cell.length_c   1.000
_cell.angle_alpha   90.00
_cell.angle_beta   90.00
_cell.angle_gamma   90.00
#
_symmetry.space_group_name_H-M   'P 1'
#
loop_
_entity.id
_entity.type
_entity.pdbx_description
1 polymer ?
#
loop_
_entity_poly.entity_id
_entity_poly.type
_entity_poly.pdbx_seq_one_letter_code
_entity_poly.pdbx_strand_id
1 'polypeptide(L)' 'MSYRNPVPTVDIIIELIDRAHRPIILIERKNPPLGWAIPGGFVDYGESV' A
#
# COMPACT_ATOMS: atom_id res chain seq x y z
N MET A 1 -0.63 21.55 24.11
CA MET A 1 -0.82 21.28 22.67
C MET A 1 -0.84 19.78 22.47
N SER A 2 -1.86 19.24 21.81
CA SER A 2 -1.92 17.81 21.48
C SER A 2 -1.33 17.62 20.09
N TYR A 3 -0.23 16.88 19.99
CA TYR A 3 0.35 16.52 18.71
C TYR A 3 -0.51 15.42 18.06
N ARG A 4 -0.84 15.59 16.77
CA ARG A 4 -1.47 14.55 15.95
C ARG A 4 -0.40 13.95 15.06
N ASN A 5 0.10 12.78 15.45
CA ASN A 5 1.15 12.08 14.73
C ASN A 5 0.50 10.93 13.93
N PRO A 6 0.03 11.18 12.69
CA PRO A 6 -0.51 10.11 11.86
C PRO A 6 0.59 9.06 11.60
N VAL A 7 0.19 7.79 11.54
CA VAL A 7 1.11 6.72 11.19
C VAL A 7 1.39 6.79 9.68
N PRO A 8 2.65 6.91 9.24
CA PRO A 8 2.98 6.92 7.82
C PRO A 8 2.62 5.59 7.15
N THR A 9 2.18 5.68 5.90
CA THR A 9 1.78 4.53 5.08
C THR A 9 2.55 4.53 3.77
N VAL A 10 2.66 3.35 3.17
CA VAL A 10 3.26 3.13 1.86
C VAL A 10 2.31 2.31 1.00
N ASP A 11 2.25 2.63 -0.29
CA ASP A 11 1.54 1.87 -1.31
C ASP A 11 2.46 1.68 -2.52
N ILE A 12 2.37 0.51 -3.18
CA ILE A 12 3.24 0.17 -4.31
C ILE A 12 2.45 -0.25 -5.54
N ILE A 13 2.75 0.38 -6.67
CA ILE A 13 2.25 -0.07 -7.98
C ILE A 13 3.25 -1.10 -8.54
N ILE A 14 2.81 -2.35 -8.64
CA ILE A 14 3.60 -3.44 -9.21
C ILE A 14 3.10 -3.70 -10.63
N GLU A 15 3.89 -3.30 -11.63
CA GLU A 15 3.60 -3.49 -13.05
C GLU A 15 4.21 -4.80 -13.58
N LEU A 16 3.39 -5.64 -14.23
CA LEU A 16 3.86 -6.86 -14.87
C LEU A 16 4.32 -6.55 -16.29
N ILE A 17 5.56 -6.07 -16.40
CA ILE A 17 6.14 -5.54 -17.64
C ILE A 17 6.31 -6.58 -18.75
N ASP A 18 6.35 -7.85 -18.39
CA ASP A 18 6.46 -9.01 -19.27
C ASP A 18 5.13 -9.45 -19.88
N ARG A 19 4.00 -8.84 -19.45
CA ARG A 19 2.65 -9.18 -19.92
C ARG A 19 2.10 -8.14 -20.88
N ALA A 20 1.29 -8.60 -21.83
CA ALA A 20 0.53 -7.73 -22.72
C ALA A 20 -0.34 -6.76 -21.90
N HIS A 21 -0.41 -5.50 -22.34
CA HIS A 21 -1.10 -4.40 -21.68
C HIS A 21 -0.55 -3.98 -20.30
N ARG A 22 0.61 -4.52 -19.88
CA ARG A 22 1.34 -4.12 -18.66
C ARG A 22 0.40 -3.98 -17.43
N PRO A 23 -0.34 -5.04 -17.07
CA PRO A 23 -1.31 -4.97 -15.99
C PRO A 23 -0.62 -4.74 -14.64
N ILE A 24 -1.39 -4.25 -13.67
CA ILE A 24 -0.93 -4.01 -12.30
C ILE A 24 -1.52 -5.01 -11.32
N ILE A 25 -0.81 -5.27 -10.22
CA ILE A 25 -1.29 -6.12 -9.13
C ILE A 25 -2.22 -5.33 -8.20
N LEU A 26 -3.35 -5.94 -7.84
CA LEU A 26 -4.23 -5.51 -6.77
C LEU A 26 -4.39 -6.64 -5.75
N ILE A 27 -4.71 -6.29 -4.50
CA ILE A 27 -5.03 -7.24 -3.43
C ILE A 27 -6.46 -7.03 -2.94
N GLU A 28 -7.10 -8.10 -2.48
CA GLU A 28 -8.33 -8.01 -1.71
C GLU A 28 -7.99 -7.79 -0.24
N ARG A 29 -8.51 -6.71 0.34
CA ARG A 29 -8.24 -6.36 1.73
C ARG A 29 -8.89 -7.37 2.67
N LYS A 30 -8.06 -8.00 3.52
CA LYS A 30 -8.55 -8.85 4.62
C LYS A 30 -9.23 -8.07 5.75
N ASN A 31 -8.81 -6.81 5.99
CA ASN A 31 -9.28 -5.97 7.08
C ASN A 31 -10.15 -4.81 6.56
N PRO A 32 -11.21 -4.40 7.27
CA PRO A 32 -12.05 -3.27 6.88
C PRO A 32 -11.27 -1.96 6.66
N PRO A 33 -11.75 -1.05 5.78
CA PRO A 33 -12.84 -1.29 4.81
C PRO A 33 -12.44 -2.35 3.77
N LEU A 34 -13.38 -3.23 3.38
CA LEU A 34 -13.11 -4.31 2.43
C LEU A 34 -13.14 -3.79 0.98
N GLY A 35 -12.45 -4.50 0.09
CA GLY A 35 -12.41 -4.20 -1.35
C GLY A 35 -11.04 -4.43 -1.96
N TRP A 36 -10.95 -4.19 -3.27
CA TRP A 36 -9.70 -4.19 -4.01
C TRP A 36 -8.87 -2.94 -3.69
N ALA A 37 -7.59 -3.14 -3.48
CA ALA A 37 -6.64 -2.06 -3.19
C ALA A 37 -5.29 -2.31 -3.83
N ILE A 38 -4.49 -1.26 -3.94
CA ILE A 38 -3.07 -1.35 -4.21
C ILE A 38 -2.39 -2.00 -2.99
N PRO A 39 -1.38 -2.88 -3.19
CA PRO A 39 -0.60 -3.39 -2.07
C PRO A 39 0.05 -2.25 -1.28
N GLY A 40 -0.07 -2.30 0.04
CA GLY A 40 0.44 -1.25 0.92
C GLY A 40 0.47 -1.66 2.38
N GLY A 41 1.00 -0.78 3.22
CA GLY A 41 1.22 -1.03 4.64
C GLY A 41 1.58 0.23 5.43
N PHE A 42 1.98 0.03 6.68
CA PHE A 42 2.52 1.08 7.55
C PHE A 42 4.03 0.95 7.64
N VAL A 43 4.70 2.07 7.89
CA VAL A 43 6.16 2.09 8.10
C VAL A 43 6.46 1.74 9.56
N ASP A 44 7.39 0.82 9.79
CA ASP A 44 7.82 0.50 11.15
C ASP A 44 8.88 1.50 11.65
N TYR A 45 8.99 1.62 12.98
CA TYR A 45 9.91 2.57 13.58
C TYR A 45 11.37 2.24 13.23
N GLY A 46 12.07 3.22 12.67
CA GLY A 46 13.47 3.08 12.24
C GLY A 46 13.64 2.67 10.79
N GLU A 47 12.55 2.37 10.06
CA GLU A 47 12.59 2.15 8.62
C GLU A 47 12.59 3.48 7.84
N SER A 48 13.26 3.49 6.69
CA SER A 48 13.17 4.58 5.72
C SER A 48 11.98 4.36 4.78
N VAL A 49 11.32 5.45 4.41
CA VAL A 49 10.29 5.47 3.34
C VAL A 49 10.94 5.64 1.98
#